data_AF-A0A0S2ZQR1-F1
#
_entry.id   AF-A0A0S2ZQR1-F1
#
_cell.length_a   1.000
_cell.length_b   1.000
_cell.length_c   1.000
_cell.angle_alpha   90.00
_cell.angle_beta   90.00
_cell.angle_gamma   90.00
#
_symmetry.space_group_name_H-M   'P 1'
#
loop_
_entity.id
_entity.type
_entity.pdbx_description
1 polymer ?
#
loop_
_entity_poly.entity_id
_entity_poly.type
_entity_poly.pdbx_seq_one_letter_code
_entity_poly.pdbx_strand_id
1 'polypeptide(L)' 'MLEVKNFVNIGAGRKSGYEVAKKVLEEMYIKDEEVQVSKLAKQLRVTYSTGRNYLLRFLEEELGVTTNLKYYNYKK' A
#
# COMPACT_ATOMS: atom_id res chain seq x y z
N MET A 1 -32.30 26.37 -4.62
CA MET A 1 -31.11 26.07 -3.78
C MET A 1 -31.27 24.64 -3.29
N LEU A 2 -30.31 23.76 -3.59
CA LEU A 2 -30.37 22.37 -3.14
C LEU A 2 -29.80 22.28 -1.71
N GLU A 3 -30.63 21.89 -0.75
CA GLU A 3 -30.20 21.62 0.62
C GLU A 3 -29.68 20.19 0.75
N VAL A 4 -28.44 20.08 1.20
CA VAL A 4 -27.79 18.82 1.53
C VAL A 4 -28.40 18.28 2.82
N LYS A 5 -29.39 17.40 2.72
CA LYS A 5 -30.12 16.90 3.90
C LYS A 5 -29.70 15.55 4.46
N ASN A 6 -28.83 14.77 3.82
CA ASN A 6 -28.29 13.52 4.41
C ASN A 6 -27.11 12.96 3.56
N PHE A 7 -25.96 13.63 3.54
CA PHE A 7 -24.73 12.89 3.20
C PHE A 7 -24.23 12.23 4.47
N VAL A 8 -24.35 10.90 4.54
CA VAL A 8 -23.54 10.11 5.46
C VAL A 8 -22.10 10.50 5.18
N ASN A 9 -21.37 10.92 6.20
CA ASN A 9 -19.93 11.10 6.10
C ASN A 9 -19.35 9.73 5.68
N ILE A 10 -19.23 9.51 4.37
CA ILE A 10 -18.56 8.35 3.79
C ILE A 10 -17.09 8.63 4.09
N GLY A 11 -16.70 8.34 5.33
CA GLY A 11 -15.50 8.85 5.98
C GLY A 11 -14.37 8.96 4.99
N ALA A 12 -13.76 10.15 4.91
CA ALA A 12 -12.57 10.41 4.08
C ALA A 12 -11.74 9.14 4.02
N GLY A 13 -11.67 8.53 2.82
CA GLY A 13 -11.32 7.12 2.66
C GLY A 13 -10.13 6.72 3.52
N ARG A 14 -10.16 5.50 4.08
CA ARG A 14 -9.12 5.00 5.01
C ARG A 14 -7.73 5.48 4.55
N LYS A 15 -7.03 6.23 5.41
CA LYS A 15 -5.63 6.62 5.17
C LYS A 15 -4.88 5.37 4.71
N SER A 16 -4.14 5.47 3.59
CA SER A 16 -3.45 4.30 3.03
C SER A 16 -2.58 3.66 4.11
N GLY A 17 -2.61 2.34 4.25
CA GLY A 17 -1.78 1.61 5.22
C GLY A 17 -0.30 1.58 4.88
N TYR A 18 0.14 2.41 3.92
CA TYR A 18 1.50 2.43 3.40
C TYR A 18 2.53 2.82 4.45
N GLU A 19 2.25 3.76 5.35
CA GLU A 19 3.21 4.14 6.42
C GLU A 19 3.59 2.96 7.31
N VAL A 20 2.64 2.05 7.57
CA VAL A 20 2.90 0.82 8.32
C VAL A 20 3.70 -0.16 7.47
N ALA A 21 3.34 -0.29 6.19
CA ALA A 21 4.06 -1.14 5.25
C ALA A 21 5.51 -0.69 5.05
N LYS A 22 5.77 0.62 4.97
CA LYS A 22 7.08 1.24 4.84
C LYS A 22 7.99 0.81 6.00
N LYS A 23 7.53 0.97 7.24
CA LYS A 23 8.32 0.54 8.43
C LYS A 23 8.68 -0.95 8.38
N VAL A 24 7.73 -1.80 8.01
CA VAL A 24 7.99 -3.25 7.87
C VAL A 24 9.02 -3.52 6.77
N LEU A 25 8.90 -2.86 5.63
CA LEU A 25 9.82 -3.02 4.49
C LEU A 25 11.23 -2.50 4.81
N GLU A 26 11.34 -1.37 5.51
CA GLU A 26 12.61 -0.84 5.99
C GLU A 26 13.31 -1.82 6.93
N GLU A 27 12.58 -2.42 7.88
CA GLU A 27 13.16 -3.43 8.78
C GLU A 27 13.64 -4.67 8.03
N MET A 28 12.87 -5.16 7.05
CA MET A 28 13.28 -6.31 6.22
C MET A 28 14.51 -5.96 5.38
N TYR A 29 14.56 -4.76 4.82
CA TYR A 29 15.70 -4.27 4.04
C TYR A 29 16.97 -4.17 4.89
N ILE A 30 16.90 -3.58 6.08
CA ILE A 30 18.03 -3.47 7.01
C ILE A 30 18.56 -4.86 7.42
N LYS A 31 17.67 -5.86 7.51
CA LYS A 31 18.01 -7.24 7.89
C LYS A 31 18.50 -8.10 6.71
N ASP A 32 18.56 -7.54 5.50
CA ASP A 32 18.83 -8.29 4.26
C ASP A 32 17.90 -9.50 4.08
N GLU A 33 16.63 -9.34 4.51
CA GLU A 33 15.61 -10.39 4.42
C GLU A 33 14.95 -10.40 3.04
N GLU A 34 14.76 -11.60 2.45
CA GLU A 34 14.02 -11.75 1.20
C GLU A 34 12.55 -11.34 1.35
N VAL A 35 12.15 -10.27 0.66
CA VAL A 35 10.76 -9.78 0.69
C VAL A 35 9.90 -10.52 -0.34
N GLN A 36 9.05 -11.44 0.14
CA GLN A 36 8.01 -12.07 -0.67
C GLN A 36 6.66 -11.36 -0.48
N VAL A 37 6.01 -10.96 -1.59
CA VAL A 37 4.73 -10.25 -1.57
C VAL A 37 3.64 -11.00 -0.79
N SER A 38 3.61 -12.33 -0.88
CA SER A 38 2.67 -13.17 -0.14
C SER A 38 2.88 -13.13 1.37
N LYS A 39 4.14 -13.12 1.83
CA LYS A 39 4.50 -12.96 3.25
C LYS A 39 4.18 -11.55 3.74
N LEU A 40 4.58 -10.54 2.98
CA LEU A 40 4.29 -9.13 3.28
C LEU A 40 2.78 -8.87 3.42
N ALA A 41 1.98 -9.38 2.48
CA ALA A 41 0.53 -9.24 2.51
C ALA A 41 -0.09 -9.91 3.76
N LYS A 42 0.39 -11.11 4.14
CA LYS A 42 -0.05 -11.79 5.36
C LYS A 42 0.32 -11.01 6.62
N GLN A 43 1.56 -10.52 6.71
CA GLN A 43 2.06 -9.75 7.86
C GLN A 43 1.28 -8.45 8.05
N LEU A 44 1.01 -7.73 6.94
CA LEU A 44 0.25 -6.48 6.95
C LEU A 44 -1.27 -6.70 6.99
N ARG A 45 -1.74 -7.95 6.93
CA ARG A 45 -3.17 -8.33 6.87
C ARG A 45 -3.92 -7.61 5.73
N VAL A 46 -3.27 -7.52 4.57
CA VAL A 46 -3.83 -6.93 3.36
C VAL A 46 -3.92 -7.94 2.22
N THR A 47 -4.62 -7.59 1.15
CA THR A 47 -4.66 -8.44 -0.04
C THR A 47 -3.30 -8.49 -0.72
N TYR A 48 -3.04 -9.55 -1.49
CA TYR A 48 -1.80 -9.70 -2.26
C TYR A 48 -1.53 -8.47 -3.15
N SER A 49 -2.54 -7.95 -3.84
CA SER A 49 -2.40 -6.77 -4.71
C SER A 49 -2.05 -5.52 -3.92
N THR A 50 -2.64 -5.31 -2.74
CA THR A 50 -2.25 -4.21 -1.85
C THR A 50 -0.80 -4.36 -1.40
N GLY A 51 -0.39 -5.54 -0.94
CA GLY A 51 0.99 -5.81 -0.53
C GLY A 51 1.98 -5.58 -1.67
N ARG A 52 1.63 -6.01 -2.90
CA ARG A 52 2.42 -5.74 -4.11
C ARG A 52 2.56 -4.25 -4.36
N ASN A 53 1.46 -3.51 -4.31
CA ASN A 53 1.48 -2.06 -4.55
C ASN A 53 2.32 -1.33 -3.49
N TYR A 54 2.27 -1.74 -2.21
CA TYR A 54 3.15 -1.20 -1.18
C TYR A 54 4.62 -1.49 -1.45
N LEU A 55 4.96 -2.71 -1.86
CA LEU A 55 6.34 -3.05 -2.23
C LEU A 55 6.83 -2.22 -3.41
N LEU A 56 6.04 -2.12 -4.49
CA LEU A 56 6.42 -1.30 -5.66
C LEU A 56 6.66 0.15 -5.28
N ARG A 57 5.75 0.72 -4.48
CA ARG A 57 5.88 2.10 -3.98
C ARG A 57 7.15 2.28 -3.14
N PHE A 58 7.51 1.32 -2.30
CA PHE A 58 8.74 1.37 -1.52
C PHE A 58 10.00 1.31 -2.41
N LEU A 59 10.01 0.42 -3.41
CA LEU A 59 11.11 0.32 -4.37
C LEU A 59 11.31 1.64 -5.13
N GLU A 60 10.23 2.28 -5.55
CA GLU A 60 10.28 3.53 -6.32
C GLU A 60 10.61 4.76 -5.47
N GLU A 61 9.88 4.97 -4.36
CA GLU A 61 10.00 6.18 -3.54
C GLU A 61 11.23 6.18 -2.63
N GLU A 62 11.59 5.03 -2.04
CA GLU A 62 12.64 4.96 -1.02
C GLU A 62 13.97 4.45 -1.59
N LEU A 63 13.94 3.51 -2.53
CA LEU A 63 15.14 2.93 -3.13
C LEU A 63 15.48 3.48 -4.51
N GLY A 64 14.61 4.33 -5.09
CA GLY A 64 14.83 4.91 -6.42
C GLY A 64 14.86 3.90 -7.57
N VAL A 65 14.37 2.68 -7.34
CA VAL A 65 14.33 1.60 -8.33
C VAL A 65 13.11 1.81 -9.21
N THR A 66 13.32 2.20 -10.47
CA THR A 66 12.22 2.30 -11.43
C THR A 66 11.72 0.91 -11.80
N THR A 67 10.53 0.55 -11.34
CA THR A 67 9.92 -0.73 -11.71
C THR A 67 9.08 -0.55 -12.97
N ASN A 68 9.33 -1.34 -14.02
CA ASN A 68 8.45 -1.38 -15.20
C ASN A 68 7.10 -2.10 -14.92
N LEU A 69 6.74 -2.26 -13.64
CA LEU A 69 5.64 -3.09 -13.18
C LEU A 69 4.42 -2.20 -12.92
N LYS A 70 3.35 -2.40 -13.69
CA LYS A 70 2.10 -1.67 -13.47
C LYS A 70 1.53 -1.95 -12.07
N TYR A 71 1.12 -0.91 -11.35
CA TYR A 71 0.28 -1.02 -10.16
C TYR A 71 -1.03 -1.73 -10.52
N TYR A 72 -1.50 -2.62 -9.64
CA TYR A 72 -2.85 -3.15 -9.79
C TYR A 72 -3.83 -2.04 -9.44
N ASN A 73 -4.40 -1.41 -10.46
CA ASN A 73 -5.52 -0.50 -10.31
C ASN A 73 -6.74 -1.35 -9.91
N TYR A 74 -7.27 -1.11 -8.72
CA TYR A 74 -8.60 -1.61 -8.35
C TYR A 74 -9.58 -1.03 -9.38
N LYS A 75 -10.24 -1.89 -10.16
CA LYS A 75 -11.37 -1.45 -10.98
C LYS A 75 -12.43 -0.90 -10.03
N LYS A 76 -12.77 0.37 -10.25
CA LYS A 76 -13.76 1.13 -9.50
C LYS A 76 -15.16 0.62 -9.80
#